data_AF-A0A843HRQ1-F1
#
_entry.id   AF-A0A843HRQ1-F1
#
_cell.length_a   1.000
_cell.length_b   1.000
_cell.length_c   1.000
_cell.angle_alpha   90.00
_cell.angle_beta   90.00
_cell.angle_gamma   90.00
#
_symmetry.space_group_name_H-M   'P 1'
#
loop_
_entity.id
_entity.type
_entity.pdbx_description
1 polymer ?
#
loop_
_entity_poly.entity_id
_entity_poly.type
_entity_poly.pdbx_seq_one_letter_code
_entity_poly.pdbx_strand_id
1 'polypeptide(L)'
;MKTSRKAIQELVNLEIEREIDAINSDGIFEYRERLRTCTAYVYETEHYFVLRSYNTFVAAVNKETGECYDFLRKVFGFTSTSAQHISKFWHDYAWSGKVLTWRYVK
;
A
#
# COMPACT_ATOMS: atom_id res chain seq x y z
N MET A 1 -29.57 9.11 4.71
CA MET A 1 -29.22 8.66 3.34
C MET A 1 -28.09 7.63 3.47
N LYS A 2 -28.26 6.37 3.05
CA LYS A 2 -27.19 5.36 3.15
C LYS A 2 -26.29 5.48 1.92
N THR A 3 -25.02 5.78 2.12
CA THR A 3 -24.01 5.77 1.05
C THR A 3 -23.91 4.35 0.47
N SER A 4 -23.95 4.21 -0.85
CA SER A 4 -23.86 2.91 -1.50
C SER A 4 -22.46 2.30 -1.29
N ARG A 5 -22.35 0.97 -1.29
CA ARG A 5 -21.02 0.30 -1.24
C ARG A 5 -20.10 0.76 -2.38
N LYS A 6 -20.69 1.07 -3.54
CA LYS A 6 -19.99 1.62 -4.70
C LYS A 6 -19.33 2.96 -4.35
N ALA A 7 -20.12 3.91 -3.84
CA ALA A 7 -19.64 5.23 -3.44
C ALA A 7 -18.62 5.16 -2.29
N ILE A 8 -18.77 4.23 -1.34
CA ILE A 8 -17.77 4.02 -0.28
C ILE A 8 -16.43 3.56 -0.89
N GLN A 9 -16.45 2.60 -1.82
CA GLN A 9 -15.22 2.13 -2.46
C GLN A 9 -14.57 3.22 -3.33
N GLU A 10 -15.36 4.08 -3.98
CA GLU A 10 -14.85 5.23 -4.72
C GLU A 10 -14.12 6.21 -3.80
N LEU A 11 -14.66 6.50 -2.61
CA LEU A 11 -13.99 7.32 -1.60
C LEU A 11 -12.68 6.68 -1.09
N VAL A 12 -12.69 5.37 -0.83
CA VAL A 12 -11.47 4.64 -0.43
C VAL A 12 -10.41 4.69 -1.53
N ASN A 13 -10.81 4.53 -2.79
CA ASN A 13 -9.88 4.62 -3.91
C ASN A 13 -9.27 6.03 -4.01
N LEU A 14 -10.08 7.09 -3.84
CA LEU A 14 -9.61 8.47 -3.84
C LEU A 14 -8.63 8.75 -2.70
N GLU A 15 -8.88 8.21 -1.51
CA GLU A 15 -7.96 8.30 -0.36
C GLU A 15 -6.62 7.65 -0.70
N ILE A 16 -6.63 6.39 -1.17
CA ILE A 16 -5.40 5.68 -1.56
C ILE A 16 -4.65 6.42 -2.67
N GLU A 17 -5.35 7.02 -3.64
CA GLU A 17 -4.71 7.79 -4.72
C GLU A 17 -4.00 9.04 -4.20
N ARG A 18 -4.61 9.75 -3.24
CA ARG A 18 -3.95 10.89 -2.56
C ARG A 18 -2.71 10.45 -1.80
N GLU A 19 -2.77 9.31 -1.12
CA GLU A 19 -1.63 8.77 -0.37
C GLU A 19 -0.50 8.34 -1.32
N ILE A 20 -0.81 7.77 -2.48
CA ILE A 20 0.20 7.49 -3.52
C ILE A 20 0.87 8.79 -3.98
N ASP A 21 0.09 9.86 -4.21
CA ASP A 21 0.64 11.16 -4.59
C ASP A 21 1.52 11.74 -3.48
N ALA A 22 1.13 11.58 -2.21
CA ALA A 22 1.93 11.99 -1.05
C ALA A 22 3.24 11.19 -0.96
N ILE A 23 3.19 9.86 -1.09
CA ILE A 23 4.37 8.97 -1.12
C ILE A 23 5.34 9.38 -2.23
N ASN A 24 4.83 9.73 -3.42
CA ASN A 24 5.67 10.19 -4.52
C ASN A 24 6.25 11.59 -4.28
N SER A 25 5.55 12.42 -3.49
CA SER A 25 5.97 13.79 -3.15
C SER A 25 6.99 13.83 -2.01
N ASP A 26 7.02 12.82 -1.13
CA ASP A 26 8.08 12.63 -0.11
C ASP A 26 9.49 12.54 -0.75
N GLY A 27 9.57 12.22 -2.04
CA GLY A 27 10.80 12.30 -2.82
C GLY A 27 11.64 11.02 -2.77
N ILE A 28 12.65 10.98 -1.89
CA ILE A 28 13.68 9.93 -1.92
C ILE A 28 13.16 8.65 -1.24
N PHE A 29 13.18 7.55 -2.00
CA PHE A 29 12.91 6.20 -1.49
C PHE A 29 14.24 5.55 -1.09
N GLU A 30 14.53 5.54 0.21
CA GLU A 30 15.72 4.88 0.73
C GLU A 30 15.49 3.38 0.85
N TYR A 31 16.45 2.59 0.35
CA TYR A 31 16.41 1.15 0.55
C TYR A 31 16.58 0.84 2.04
N ARG A 32 15.64 0.11 2.63
CA ARG A 32 15.74 -0.32 4.02
C ARG A 32 16.24 -1.74 4.13
N GLU A 33 15.47 -2.69 3.60
CA GLU A 33 15.80 -4.11 3.70
C GLU A 33 15.07 -4.95 2.64
N ARG A 34 15.50 -6.21 2.51
CA ARG A 34 14.73 -7.23 1.81
C ARG A 34 13.64 -7.75 2.75
N LEU A 35 12.42 -7.88 2.26
CA LEU A 35 11.31 -8.40 3.05
C LEU A 35 11.53 -9.89 3.33
N ARG A 36 11.98 -10.21 4.54
CA ARG A 36 12.28 -11.58 4.99
C ARG A 36 13.14 -12.31 3.93
N THR A 37 12.74 -13.53 3.55
CA THR A 37 13.42 -14.34 2.52
C THR A 37 12.80 -14.23 1.11
N CYS A 38 11.80 -13.36 0.86
CA CYS A 38 11.16 -13.27 -0.46
C CYS A 38 11.84 -12.26 -1.41
N THR A 39 11.38 -12.16 -2.66
CA THR A 39 11.90 -11.25 -3.69
C THR A 39 11.20 -9.89 -3.68
N ALA A 40 10.89 -9.40 -2.48
CA ALA A 40 10.30 -8.09 -2.25
C ALA A 40 11.19 -7.29 -1.32
N TYR A 41 11.12 -5.97 -1.43
CA TYR A 41 12.01 -5.05 -0.73
C TYR A 41 11.19 -3.96 -0.08
N VAL A 42 11.61 -3.55 1.11
CA VAL A 42 11.03 -2.43 1.84
C VAL A 42 11.91 -1.22 1.60
N TYR A 43 11.27 -0.14 1.20
CA TYR A 43 11.84 1.19 1.12
C TYR A 43 11.20 2.06 2.19
N GLU A 44 11.85 3.16 2.49
CA GLU A 44 11.40 4.12 3.46
C GLU A 44 11.49 5.53 2.86
N THR A 45 10.44 6.31 3.08
CA THR A 45 10.43 7.76 2.86
C THR A 45 10.38 8.46 4.21
N GLU A 46 10.22 9.77 4.29
CA GLU A 46 10.02 10.45 5.58
C GLU A 46 8.79 9.87 6.31
N HIS A 47 7.65 9.76 5.62
CA HIS A 47 6.37 9.44 6.23
C HIS A 47 5.89 8.00 6.04
N TYR A 48 6.53 7.20 5.17
CA TYR A 48 6.04 5.87 4.82
C TYR A 48 7.10 4.78 4.85
N PHE A 49 6.65 3.56 5.16
CA PHE A 49 7.30 2.34 4.69
C PHE A 49 6.61 1.90 3.39
N VAL A 50 7.37 1.56 2.36
CA VAL A 50 6.86 1.29 1.02
C VAL A 50 7.34 -0.06 0.54
N LEU A 51 6.41 -0.93 0.18
CA LEU A 51 6.70 -2.27 -0.32
C LEU A 51 6.86 -2.26 -1.83
N ARG A 52 8.05 -2.68 -2.29
CA ARG A 52 8.31 -3.04 -3.69
C ARG A 52 8.20 -4.55 -3.88
N SER A 53 7.22 -4.98 -4.66
CA SER A 53 7.11 -6.35 -5.16
C SER A 53 7.66 -6.40 -6.58
N TYR A 54 8.72 -7.17 -6.81
CA TYR A 54 9.47 -7.15 -8.06
C TYR A 54 9.96 -5.72 -8.42
N ASN A 55 9.43 -5.12 -9.49
CA ASN A 55 9.81 -3.79 -9.97
C ASN A 55 8.76 -2.72 -9.71
N THR A 56 7.74 -3.01 -8.89
CA THR A 56 6.61 -2.10 -8.69
C THR A 56 6.36 -1.89 -7.20
N PHE A 57 6.15 -0.64 -6.78
CA PHE A 57 5.61 -0.35 -5.46
C PHE A 57 4.13 -0.72 -5.44
N VAL A 58 3.71 -1.50 -4.44
CA VAL A 58 2.36 -2.11 -4.42
C VAL A 58 1.59 -1.87 -3.14
N ALA A 59 2.27 -1.47 -2.06
CA ALA A 59 1.65 -1.16 -0.79
C ALA A 59 2.51 -0.21 0.05
N ALA A 60 1.92 0.48 1.01
CA ALA A 60 2.62 1.33 1.96
C ALA A 60 1.96 1.34 3.35
N VAL A 61 2.76 1.59 4.38
CA VAL A 61 2.30 1.90 5.75
C VAL A 61 2.68 3.35 6.07
N ASN A 62 1.72 4.17 6.48
CA ASN A 62 2.02 5.49 7.04
C ASN A 62 2.61 5.31 8.45
N LYS A 63 3.78 5.90 8.72
CA LYS A 63 4.51 5.68 9.98
C LYS A 63 3.85 6.35 11.18
N GLU A 64 3.17 7.47 10.97
CA GLU A 64 2.51 8.23 12.04
C GLU A 64 1.20 7.55 12.46
N THR A 65 0.39 7.14 11.49
CA THR A 65 -0.95 6.59 11.75
C THR A 65 -0.98 5.06 11.81
N GLY A 66 0.02 4.39 11.24
CA GLY A 66 0.07 2.94 11.07
C GLY A 66 -0.93 2.41 10.05
N GLU A 67 -1.59 3.29 9.29
CA GLU A 67 -2.57 2.91 8.28
C GLU A 67 -1.91 2.26 7.07
N CYS A 68 -2.61 1.27 6.51
CA CYS A 68 -2.09 0.41 5.46
C CYS A 68 -2.83 0.68 4.15
N TYR A 69 -2.09 0.95 3.08
CA TYR A 69 -2.63 1.21 1.75
C TYR A 69 -2.18 0.11 0.78
N ASP A 70 -3.10 -0.73 0.32
CA ASP A 70 -2.90 -1.71 -0.75
C ASP A 70 -3.38 -1.13 -2.08
N PHE A 71 -2.43 -0.85 -2.96
CA PHE A 71 -2.68 -0.32 -4.30
C PHE A 71 -2.21 -1.24 -5.42
N LEU A 72 -1.95 -2.52 -5.13
CA LEU A 72 -1.50 -3.53 -6.10
C LEU A 72 -2.37 -3.56 -7.37
N ARG A 73 -3.70 -3.56 -7.19
CA ARG A 73 -4.67 -3.66 -8.29
C ARG A 73 -4.70 -2.44 -9.20
N LYS A 74 -4.26 -1.28 -8.70
CA LYS A 74 -4.14 -0.04 -9.47
C LYS A 74 -2.90 -0.08 -10.37
N VAL A 75 -1.78 -0.52 -9.82
CA VAL A 75 -0.45 -0.35 -10.46
C VAL A 75 -0.03 -1.53 -11.33
N PHE A 76 -0.43 -2.75 -11.00
CA PHE A 76 0.11 -3.96 -11.63
C PHE A 76 -0.94 -5.03 -11.90
N GLY A 77 -2.17 -4.84 -11.40
CA GLY A 77 -3.18 -5.90 -11.36
C GLY A 77 -2.92 -6.91 -10.24
N PHE A 78 -3.91 -7.76 -9.98
CA PHE A 78 -3.82 -8.73 -8.89
C PHE A 78 -2.93 -9.92 -9.27
N THR A 79 -1.94 -10.22 -8.42
CA THR A 79 -1.16 -11.47 -8.48
C THR A 79 -1.08 -12.10 -7.09
N SER A 80 -1.18 -13.43 -7.01
CA SER A 80 -1.12 -14.16 -5.74
C SER A 80 0.19 -13.92 -5.00
N THR A 81 1.31 -13.84 -5.72
CA THR A 81 2.63 -13.60 -5.12
C THR A 81 2.73 -12.21 -4.48
N SER A 82 2.27 -11.16 -5.17
CA SER A 82 2.31 -9.81 -4.59
C SER A 82 1.37 -9.66 -3.41
N ALA A 83 0.21 -10.33 -3.43
CA ALA A 83 -0.68 -10.39 -2.27
C ALA A 83 -0.01 -11.06 -1.05
N GLN A 84 0.79 -12.11 -1.26
CA GLN A 84 1.58 -12.72 -0.18
C GLN A 84 2.70 -11.80 0.34
N HIS A 85 3.36 -11.04 -0.54
CA HIS A 85 4.34 -10.02 -0.12
C HIS A 85 3.67 -8.97 0.76
N ILE A 86 2.51 -8.45 0.34
CA ILE A 86 1.72 -7.48 1.11
C ILE A 86 1.31 -8.04 2.47
N SER A 87 0.85 -9.28 2.55
CA SER A 87 0.49 -9.91 3.83
C SER A 87 1.67 -10.03 4.80
N LYS A 88 2.88 -10.33 4.31
CA LYS A 88 4.10 -10.39 5.13
C LYS A 88 4.50 -8.98 5.58
N PHE A 89 4.41 -8.01 4.68
CA PHE A 89 4.72 -6.62 4.96
C PHE A 89 3.80 -6.04 6.04
N TRP A 90 2.49 -6.29 5.98
CA TRP A 90 1.57 -5.89 7.04
C TRP A 90 1.92 -6.50 8.39
N HIS A 91 2.31 -7.78 8.42
CA HIS A 91 2.70 -8.41 9.68
C HIS A 91 3.92 -7.74 10.32
N ASP A 92 4.86 -7.26 9.50
CA ASP A 92 6.13 -6.71 9.99
C ASP A 92 6.01 -5.20 10.32
N TYR A 93 5.12 -4.45 9.65
CA TYR A 93 5.10 -2.99 9.69
C TYR A 93 3.76 -2.36 10.13
N ALA A 94 2.64 -3.07 10.00
CA ALA A 94 1.33 -2.51 10.36
C ALA A 94 1.06 -2.60 11.87
N TRP A 95 0.49 -1.55 12.43
CA TRP A 95 0.11 -1.54 13.85
C TRP A 95 -1.28 -0.96 14.12
N SER A 96 -1.89 -0.22 13.19
CA SER A 96 -3.24 0.36 13.37
C SER A 96 -4.38 -0.65 13.19
N GLY A 97 -4.16 -1.70 12.39
CA GLY A 97 -5.20 -2.62 11.93
C GLY A 97 -6.13 -2.07 10.85
N LYS A 98 -6.02 -0.79 10.45
CA LYS A 98 -6.79 -0.21 9.33
C LYS A 98 -6.08 -0.49 8.02
N VAL A 99 -6.74 -1.25 7.15
CA VAL A 99 -6.27 -1.57 5.79
C VAL A 99 -7.26 -1.04 4.77
N LEU A 100 -6.78 -0.15 3.91
CA LEU A 100 -7.50 0.34 2.74
C LEU A 100 -6.98 -0.37 1.50
N THR A 101 -7.88 -0.86 0.66
CA THR A 101 -7.53 -1.58 -0.57
C THR A 101 -8.19 -0.94 -1.76
N TRP A 102 -7.39 -0.61 -2.76
CA TRP A 102 -7.87 -0.06 -4.02
C TRP A 102 -8.57 -1.16 -4.83
N ARG A 103 -9.79 -0.90 -5.30
CA ARG A 103 -10.56 -1.87 -6.09
C ARG A 103 -11.28 -1.20 -7.24
N TYR A 104 -11.31 -1.86 -8.40
CA TYR A 104 -12.16 -1.46 -9.51
C TYR A 104 -13.62 -1.41 -9.07
N VAL A 105 -14.26 -0.30 -9.39
CA VAL A 105 -15.67 -0.07 -9.13
C VAL A 105 -16.42 -0.31 -10.45
N LYS A 106 -17.27 -1.34 -10.48
CA LYS A 106 -18.15 -1.64 -11.62
C LYS A 106 -19.42 -0.79 -11.54
#